data_AF-A0A6J8ATQ4-F1
#
_entry.id   AF-A0A6J8ATQ4-F1
#
_cell.length_a   1.000
_cell.length_b   1.000
_cell.length_c   1.000
_cell.angle_alpha   90.00
_cell.angle_beta   90.00
_cell.angle_gamma   90.00
#
_symmetry.space_group_name_H-M   'P 1'
#
loop_
_entity.id
_entity.type
_entity.pdbx_description
1 polymer ?
#
loop_
_entity_poly.entity_id
_entity_poly.type
_entity_poly.pdbx_seq_one_letter_code
_entity_poly.pdbx_strand_id
1 'polypeptide(L)'
;MIFWPCGICRKNCKIASICCDNCDTWYHLRCEELELADFEMFLTDKNVNYSCKGCFSHDQSDEYTYTSALFRLTEAGEKGFDYLRFCCKREKGMLPTMTKAEYSEEKLHGGTLGPCYIQTAVGTIQYERECYNKSWSHKDGLLSSPDDVEFDLKVMQLEAKYEHSVPAFQRYFSSNTSSLKSYVWEPAQKDIAPINWKNNACESMNNILKLSTNWKAVKLPDLIDKLHKIVQLQYRDIRRALHGQGNYALAPWARKLQVIKVVWSSKCAKKVYEFKQT
;
A
#
# COMPACT_ATOMS: atom_id res chain seq x y z
N MET A 1 8.39 -38.90 -23.83
CA MET A 1 7.44 -39.36 -22.79
C MET A 1 7.43 -38.29 -21.71
N ILE A 2 6.28 -37.71 -21.37
CA ILE A 2 6.23 -36.61 -20.39
C ILE A 2 6.38 -37.19 -18.98
N PHE A 3 7.20 -36.55 -18.13
CA PHE A 3 7.55 -37.02 -16.79
C PHE A 3 7.09 -36.01 -15.75
N TRP A 4 6.14 -36.40 -14.90
CA TRP A 4 5.50 -35.54 -13.89
C TRP A 4 5.89 -36.08 -12.51
N PRO A 5 6.97 -35.56 -11.89
CA PRO A 5 7.46 -36.12 -10.64
C PRO A 5 6.49 -35.86 -9.48
N CYS A 6 6.16 -36.91 -8.74
CA CYS A 6 5.41 -36.79 -7.49
C CYS A 6 6.18 -35.91 -6.49
N GLY A 7 5.52 -34.93 -5.88
CA GLY A 7 6.13 -34.03 -4.90
C GLY A 7 6.68 -34.74 -3.65
N ILE A 8 6.21 -35.95 -3.35
CA ILE A 8 6.63 -36.76 -2.19
C ILE A 8 7.63 -37.84 -2.62
N CYS A 9 7.20 -38.84 -3.40
CA CYS A 9 8.04 -40.00 -3.71
C CYS A 9 8.97 -39.83 -4.92
N ARG A 10 8.87 -38.69 -5.63
CA ARG A 10 9.65 -38.35 -6.84
C ARG A 10 9.51 -39.31 -8.04
N LYS A 11 8.66 -40.33 -7.95
CA LYS A 11 8.31 -41.22 -9.06
C LYS A 11 7.31 -40.53 -10.01
N ASN A 12 7.25 -40.98 -11.26
CA ASN A 12 6.35 -40.41 -12.27
C ASN A 12 4.86 -40.63 -11.92
N CYS A 13 4.06 -39.56 -11.94
CA CYS A 13 2.60 -39.55 -11.79
C CYS A 13 1.92 -39.95 -13.10
N LYS A 14 1.78 -41.26 -13.34
CA LYS A 14 1.11 -41.79 -14.54
C LYS A 14 -0.36 -42.14 -14.36
N ILE A 15 -0.76 -42.52 -13.14
CA ILE A 15 -2.10 -43.04 -12.81
C ILE A 15 -2.44 -42.57 -11.39
N ALA A 16 -3.72 -42.27 -11.14
CA ALA A 16 -4.24 -41.89 -9.83
C ALA A 16 -3.37 -40.79 -9.17
N SER A 17 -3.34 -39.63 -9.84
CA SER A 17 -2.59 -38.47 -9.39
C SER A 17 -3.39 -37.19 -9.55
N ILE A 18 -3.10 -36.21 -8.71
CA ILE A 18 -3.73 -34.89 -8.68
C ILE A 18 -2.67 -33.80 -8.69
N CYS A 19 -2.96 -32.67 -9.33
CA CYS A 19 -2.09 -31.49 -9.36
C CYS A 19 -2.53 -30.50 -8.28
N CYS A 20 -1.60 -30.03 -7.46
CA CYS A 20 -1.86 -28.97 -6.50
C CYS A 20 -1.99 -27.63 -7.21
N ASP A 21 -3.12 -26.94 -7.04
CA ASP A 21 -3.39 -25.62 -7.66
C ASP A 21 -2.51 -24.49 -7.09
N ASN A 22 -1.84 -24.72 -5.95
CA ASN A 22 -1.00 -23.70 -5.30
C ASN A 22 0.46 -23.75 -5.73
N CYS A 23 1.00 -24.94 -6.01
CA CYS A 23 2.43 -25.14 -6.30
C CYS A 23 2.70 -25.86 -7.63
N ASP A 24 1.66 -26.11 -8.42
CA ASP A 24 1.71 -26.79 -9.72
C ASP A 24 2.46 -28.13 -9.71
N THR A 25 2.54 -28.77 -8.54
CA THR A 25 3.23 -30.05 -8.34
C THR A 25 2.22 -31.19 -8.34
N TRP A 26 2.57 -32.29 -8.99
CA TRP A 26 1.75 -33.49 -9.04
C TRP A 26 2.00 -34.40 -7.84
N TYR A 27 0.96 -35.08 -7.39
CA TYR A 27 1.01 -36.02 -6.28
C TYR A 27 0.24 -37.28 -6.61
N HIS A 28 0.77 -38.45 -6.26
CA HIS A 28 -0.03 -39.67 -6.24
C HIS A 28 -1.04 -39.57 -5.10
N LEU A 29 -2.28 -40.02 -5.33
CA LEU A 29 -3.33 -40.07 -4.31
C LEU A 29 -2.84 -40.77 -3.04
N ARG A 30 -2.16 -41.93 -3.19
CA ARG A 30 -1.58 -42.68 -2.08
C ARG A 30 -0.52 -41.90 -1.30
N CYS A 31 0.29 -41.08 -1.97
CA CYS A 31 1.32 -40.29 -1.30
C CYS A 31 0.70 -39.15 -0.47
N GLU A 32 -0.43 -38.60 -0.92
CA GLU A 32 -1.19 -37.57 -0.21
C GLU A 32 -2.22 -38.15 0.77
N GLU A 33 -2.36 -39.48 0.80
CA GLU A 33 -3.38 -40.21 1.57
C GLU A 33 -4.80 -39.69 1.25
N LEU A 34 -5.05 -39.37 -0.03
CA LEU A 34 -6.34 -38.92 -0.52
C LEU A 34 -7.21 -40.12 -0.89
N GLU A 35 -8.41 -40.19 -0.33
CA GLU A 35 -9.37 -41.24 -0.67
C GLU A 35 -9.94 -41.04 -2.09
N LEU A 36 -10.39 -42.13 -2.72
CA LEU A 36 -10.95 -42.07 -4.08
C LEU A 36 -12.22 -41.20 -4.15
N ALA A 37 -13.05 -41.23 -3.11
CA ALA A 37 -14.26 -40.41 -3.04
C ALA A 37 -13.93 -38.90 -3.03
N ASP A 38 -12.91 -38.48 -2.28
CA ASP A 38 -12.43 -37.10 -2.28
C ASP A 38 -11.84 -36.72 -3.65
N PHE A 39 -11.10 -37.63 -4.27
CA PHE A 39 -10.57 -37.42 -5.61
C PHE A 39 -11.67 -37.22 -6.66
N GLU A 40 -12.74 -38.02 -6.61
CA GLU A 40 -13.90 -37.88 -7.50
C GLU A 40 -14.59 -36.52 -7.34
N MET A 41 -14.64 -35.96 -6.13
CA MET A 41 -15.14 -34.61 -5.89
C MET A 41 -14.34 -33.56 -6.68
N PHE A 42 -13.00 -33.64 -6.69
CA PHE A 42 -12.16 -32.71 -7.46
C PHE A 42 -12.28 -32.89 -8.98
N LEU A 43 -12.64 -34.08 -9.45
CA LEU A 43 -12.88 -34.34 -10.88
C LEU A 43 -14.25 -33.84 -11.35
N THR A 44 -15.26 -33.93 -10.49
CA THR A 44 -16.66 -33.62 -10.84
C THR A 44 -16.99 -32.13 -10.67
N ASP A 45 -16.48 -31.48 -9.62
CA ASP A 45 -16.70 -30.06 -9.38
C ASP A 45 -15.50 -29.21 -9.82
N LYS A 46 -15.64 -28.59 -11.01
CA LYS A 46 -14.62 -27.67 -11.56
C LYS A 46 -14.36 -26.42 -10.70
N ASN A 47 -15.17 -26.18 -9.67
CA ASN A 47 -14.97 -25.04 -8.75
C ASN A 47 -14.16 -25.42 -7.51
N VAL A 48 -13.77 -26.69 -7.36
CA VAL A 48 -13.01 -27.15 -6.20
C VAL A 48 -11.54 -27.32 -6.58
N ASN A 49 -10.70 -26.47 -5.99
CA ASN A 49 -9.25 -26.54 -6.14
C ASN A 49 -8.65 -27.49 -5.09
N TYR A 50 -7.69 -28.31 -5.51
CA TYR A 50 -6.92 -29.18 -4.64
C TYR A 50 -5.63 -28.50 -4.17
N SER A 51 -5.34 -28.61 -2.88
CA SER A 51 -4.07 -28.16 -2.29
C SER A 51 -3.40 -29.32 -1.57
N CYS A 52 -2.14 -29.61 -1.90
CA CYS A 52 -1.38 -30.69 -1.28
C CYS A 52 -1.09 -30.43 0.21
N LYS A 53 -0.78 -31.50 0.94
CA LYS A 53 -0.42 -31.45 2.37
C LYS A 53 0.74 -30.51 2.66
N GLY A 54 1.72 -30.35 1.78
CA GLY A 54 2.81 -29.41 1.98
C GLY A 54 2.35 -27.94 1.95
N CYS A 55 1.52 -27.59 0.96
CA CYS A 55 0.89 -26.27 0.90
C CYS A 55 -0.13 -26.05 2.03
N PHE A 56 -0.70 -27.13 2.56
CA PHE A 56 -1.64 -27.12 3.68
C PHE A 56 -0.94 -27.12 5.06
N SER A 57 0.24 -27.72 5.19
CA SER A 57 0.97 -27.84 6.46
C SER A 57 1.80 -26.62 6.80
N HIS A 58 2.19 -25.82 5.80
CA HIS A 58 2.64 -24.44 6.02
C HIS A 58 1.54 -23.51 6.57
N ASP A 59 0.28 -23.97 6.61
CA ASP A 59 -0.84 -23.32 7.30
C ASP A 59 -1.12 -23.91 8.71
N GLN A 60 -0.30 -24.82 9.24
CA GLN A 60 -0.57 -25.55 10.51
C GLN A 60 -0.13 -24.88 11.82
N SER A 61 0.27 -23.60 11.81
CA SER A 61 -0.24 -22.79 12.92
C SER A 61 -1.66 -22.45 12.50
N ASP A 62 -2.66 -23.17 13.03
CA ASP A 62 -4.08 -23.24 12.63
C ASP A 62 -4.87 -21.91 12.63
N GLU A 63 -4.14 -20.81 12.64
CA GLU A 63 -4.55 -19.46 12.66
C GLU A 63 -3.99 -18.85 11.37
N TYR A 64 -4.87 -18.52 10.43
CA TYR A 64 -4.53 -17.57 9.35
C TYR A 64 -4.32 -16.21 10.03
N THR A 65 -3.20 -16.09 10.73
CA THR A 65 -2.81 -14.94 11.53
C THR A 65 -2.52 -13.80 10.59
N TYR A 66 -2.69 -12.60 11.13
CA TYR A 66 -2.04 -11.42 10.61
C TYR A 66 -0.61 -11.72 10.12
N THR A 67 0.16 -12.54 10.86
CA THR A 67 1.54 -12.92 10.58
C THR A 67 1.71 -13.79 9.33
N SER A 68 0.84 -14.76 9.06
CA SER A 68 0.92 -15.62 7.86
C SER A 68 0.41 -14.90 6.59
N ALA A 69 -0.60 -14.06 6.71
CA ALA A 69 -0.98 -13.13 5.64
C ALA A 69 0.14 -12.11 5.35
N LEU A 70 0.79 -11.58 6.40
CA LEU A 70 1.93 -10.68 6.29
C LEU A 70 3.16 -11.40 5.72
N PHE A 71 3.39 -12.66 6.05
CA PHE A 71 4.50 -13.47 5.51
C PHE A 71 4.29 -13.73 4.01
N ARG A 72 3.09 -14.11 3.56
CA ARG A 72 2.79 -14.26 2.12
C ARG A 72 2.85 -12.93 1.36
N LEU A 73 2.41 -11.84 1.97
CA LEU A 73 2.60 -10.48 1.44
C LEU A 73 4.08 -10.06 1.43
N THR A 74 4.88 -10.53 2.38
CA THR A 74 6.33 -10.28 2.47
C THR A 74 7.11 -11.11 1.47
N GLU A 75 6.73 -12.37 1.25
CA GLU A 75 7.34 -13.26 0.26
C GLU A 75 6.97 -12.81 -1.17
N ALA A 76 5.73 -12.36 -1.38
CA ALA A 76 5.35 -11.62 -2.58
C ALA A 76 6.11 -10.27 -2.68
N GLY A 77 6.38 -9.63 -1.53
CA GLY A 77 7.30 -8.50 -1.28
C GLY A 77 8.69 -8.71 -1.86
N GLU A 78 9.34 -9.78 -1.43
CA GLU A 78 10.69 -10.18 -1.82
C GLU A 78 10.75 -10.65 -3.28
N LYS A 79 9.63 -11.13 -3.83
CA LYS A 79 9.44 -11.43 -5.25
C LYS A 79 8.96 -10.23 -6.09
N GLY A 80 8.84 -9.03 -5.49
CA GLY A 80 8.48 -7.77 -6.16
C GLY A 80 7.23 -7.06 -5.63
N PHE A 81 7.19 -6.72 -4.33
CA PHE A 81 6.19 -5.83 -3.71
C PHE A 81 6.88 -4.81 -2.77
N ASP A 82 7.86 -4.05 -3.29
CA ASP A 82 8.45 -2.87 -2.62
C ASP A 82 7.44 -1.73 -2.35
N TYR A 83 6.15 -1.95 -2.59
CA TYR A 83 5.11 -0.93 -2.61
C TYR A 83 4.19 -0.86 -1.40
N LEU A 84 4.17 -1.87 -0.53
CA LEU A 84 3.26 -1.92 0.62
C LEU A 84 3.97 -1.89 1.97
N ARG A 85 5.30 -1.84 1.98
CA ARG A 85 6.13 -1.81 3.17
C ARG A 85 6.96 -0.51 3.18
N PHE A 86 6.71 0.32 4.19
CA PHE A 86 7.52 1.47 4.62
C PHE A 86 7.29 2.85 3.96
N CYS A 87 6.74 3.76 4.77
CA CYS A 87 7.24 5.13 4.92
C CYS A 87 7.21 5.49 6.42
N CYS A 88 8.17 4.94 7.16
CA CYS A 88 8.57 5.47 8.48
C CYS A 88 10.08 5.25 8.60
N LYS A 89 10.87 6.20 8.10
CA LYS A 89 12.27 6.37 8.50
C LYS A 89 12.36 7.64 9.34
N ARG A 90 13.07 7.49 10.45
CA ARG A 90 13.26 8.46 11.53
C ARG A 90 14.43 9.37 11.18
N GLU A 91 14.18 10.66 10.97
CA GLU A 91 15.24 11.67 11.00
C GLU A 91 15.42 12.16 12.44
N LYS A 92 16.61 11.91 13.00
CA LYS A 92 17.17 12.69 14.10
C LYS A 92 18.03 13.77 13.45
N GLY A 93 17.71 15.04 13.68
CA GLY A 93 18.67 16.14 13.44
C GLY A 93 18.03 17.47 13.05
N MET A 94 18.05 18.41 13.99
CA MET A 94 17.96 19.87 13.80
C MET A 94 16.62 20.47 13.35
N LEU A 95 15.77 20.79 14.32
CA LEU A 95 14.89 21.95 14.21
C LEU A 95 15.58 23.15 14.87
N PRO A 96 15.65 24.32 14.23
CA PRO A 96 15.96 25.56 14.92
C PRO A 96 14.78 25.91 15.84
N THR A 97 15.08 26.19 17.11
CA THR A 97 14.13 26.83 18.02
C THR A 97 13.76 28.21 17.49
N MET A 98 12.53 28.37 16.98
CA MET A 98 11.93 29.69 16.84
C MET A 98 11.53 30.21 18.21
N THR A 99 11.99 31.41 18.56
CA THR A 99 11.71 32.08 19.84
C THR A 99 10.29 32.67 19.83
N LYS A 100 9.76 32.84 21.03
CA LYS A 100 8.37 33.21 21.39
C LYS A 100 7.89 34.61 20.93
N ALA A 101 8.56 35.26 19.99
CA ALA A 101 8.42 36.71 19.73
C ALA A 101 7.47 37.08 18.57
N GLU A 102 6.86 36.13 17.86
CA GLU A 102 6.05 36.43 16.65
C GLU A 102 4.54 36.23 16.87
N TYR A 103 4.05 36.51 18.07
CA TYR A 103 2.61 36.56 18.35
C TYR A 103 2.24 37.97 18.82
N SER A 104 1.93 38.86 17.88
CA SER A 104 1.23 40.11 18.18
C SER A 104 -0.17 40.05 17.59
N GLU A 105 -1.15 40.17 18.48
CA GLU A 105 -2.58 40.30 18.21
C GLU A 105 -2.86 41.49 17.29
N GLU A 106 -3.63 41.29 16.23
CA GLU A 106 -4.31 42.40 15.55
C GLU A 106 -5.82 42.13 15.46
N LYS A 107 -6.55 43.15 15.91
CA LYS A 107 -7.98 43.13 16.26
C LYS A 107 -8.86 43.04 15.03
N LEU A 108 -9.93 42.27 15.19
CA LEU A 108 -11.11 42.22 14.32
C LEU A 108 -11.77 43.59 14.14
N HIS A 109 -11.91 44.03 12.90
CA HIS A 109 -12.98 44.91 12.45
C HIS A 109 -13.88 44.16 11.46
N GLY A 110 -15.19 44.30 11.70
CA GLY A 110 -16.24 43.46 11.15
C GLY A 110 -16.42 43.58 9.63
N GLY A 111 -16.83 42.45 9.04
CA GLY A 111 -17.28 42.35 7.67
C GLY A 111 -17.73 40.92 7.38
N THR A 112 -19.03 40.72 7.28
CA THR A 112 -19.70 39.46 6.96
C THR A 112 -19.41 39.07 5.51
N LEU A 113 -18.62 38.00 5.28
CA LEU A 113 -18.65 37.18 4.05
C LEU A 113 -18.28 35.72 4.38
N GLY A 114 -19.01 34.80 3.77
CA GLY A 114 -18.94 33.34 3.93
C GLY A 114 -17.68 32.66 3.37
N PRO A 115 -17.62 31.31 3.40
CA PRO A 115 -16.43 30.58 3.81
C PRO A 115 -15.57 30.09 2.63
N CYS A 116 -14.26 30.34 2.72
CA CYS A 116 -13.15 29.43 2.37
C CYS A 116 -11.84 30.21 2.20
N TYR A 117 -11.10 30.43 3.28
CA TYR A 117 -9.69 30.82 3.20
C TYR A 117 -8.91 30.12 4.32
N ILE A 118 -8.27 28.99 3.99
CA ILE A 118 -7.15 28.49 4.78
C ILE A 118 -5.90 29.16 4.21
N GLN A 119 -5.51 30.27 4.82
CA GLN A 119 -4.18 30.86 4.65
C GLN A 119 -3.22 30.01 5.48
N THR A 120 -2.36 29.21 4.84
CA THR A 120 -1.21 28.62 5.54
C THR A 120 -0.19 29.71 5.84
N ALA A 121 0.61 29.56 6.90
CA ALA A 121 1.61 30.53 7.38
C ALA A 121 2.68 30.94 6.33
N VAL A 122 2.67 30.31 5.16
CA VAL A 122 3.34 30.79 3.95
C VAL A 122 2.23 31.20 3.00
N GLY A 123 1.92 32.51 2.95
CA GLY A 123 0.74 33.09 2.30
C GLY A 123 0.70 32.92 0.78
N THR A 124 0.47 31.69 0.32
CA THR A 124 0.26 31.38 -1.10
C THR A 124 -1.24 31.29 -1.38
N ILE A 125 -1.70 32.04 -2.38
CA ILE A 125 -3.10 32.06 -2.82
C ILE A 125 -3.38 30.73 -3.52
N GLN A 126 -4.58 30.18 -3.37
CA GLN A 126 -4.99 28.87 -3.92
C GLN A 126 -4.65 28.68 -5.42
N TYR A 127 -4.63 29.76 -6.20
CA TYR A 127 -4.21 29.79 -7.61
C TYR A 127 -2.72 29.41 -7.81
N GLU A 128 -1.84 29.84 -6.91
CA GLU A 128 -0.41 29.53 -6.99
C GLU A 128 -0.17 28.04 -6.72
N ARG A 129 -0.95 27.41 -5.84
CA ARG A 129 -0.89 25.97 -5.56
C ARG A 129 -1.16 25.09 -6.79
N GLU A 130 -2.09 25.49 -7.65
CA GLU A 130 -2.34 24.78 -8.91
C GLU A 130 -1.19 24.95 -9.91
N CYS A 131 -0.60 26.13 -9.98
CA CYS A 131 0.61 26.36 -10.77
C CYS A 131 1.80 25.52 -10.28
N TYR A 132 1.98 25.40 -8.96
CA TYR A 132 2.99 24.52 -8.37
C TYR A 132 2.75 23.06 -8.75
N ASN A 133 1.54 22.53 -8.56
CA ASN A 133 1.26 21.13 -8.86
C ASN A 133 1.46 20.80 -10.35
N LYS A 134 1.16 21.74 -11.26
CA LYS A 134 1.41 21.57 -12.70
C LYS A 134 2.90 21.52 -13.03
N SER A 135 3.72 22.36 -12.41
CA SER A 135 5.17 22.37 -12.64
C SER A 135 5.90 21.10 -12.18
N TRP A 136 5.32 20.33 -11.26
CA TRP A 136 6.01 19.21 -10.61
C TRP A 136 5.61 17.84 -11.16
N SER A 137 4.31 17.55 -11.22
CA SER A 137 3.79 16.20 -11.48
C SER A 137 2.96 16.07 -12.76
N HIS A 138 2.88 17.13 -13.58
CA HIS A 138 2.23 17.04 -14.90
C HIS A 138 3.15 16.33 -15.90
N LYS A 139 2.62 15.92 -17.07
CA LYS A 139 3.39 15.25 -18.14
C LYS A 139 4.66 16.01 -18.56
N ASP A 140 4.65 17.33 -18.38
CA ASP A 140 5.76 18.23 -18.72
C ASP A 140 6.47 18.77 -17.47
N GLY A 141 6.10 18.26 -16.29
CA GLY A 141 6.64 18.68 -15.00
C GLY A 141 8.05 18.15 -14.76
N LEU A 142 8.66 18.63 -13.67
CA LEU A 142 10.02 18.27 -13.27
C LEU A 142 10.21 16.75 -13.09
N LEU A 143 9.22 16.07 -12.49
CA LEU A 143 9.33 14.63 -12.25
C LEU A 143 9.15 13.77 -13.51
N SER A 144 8.69 14.37 -14.60
CA SER A 144 8.54 13.70 -15.90
C SER A 144 9.74 13.89 -16.82
N SER A 145 10.84 14.49 -16.33
CA SER A 145 12.09 14.58 -17.10
C SER A 145 12.63 13.17 -17.41
N PRO A 146 12.98 12.86 -18.68
CA PRO A 146 13.43 11.56 -19.13
C PRO A 146 14.89 11.25 -18.72
N ASP A 147 15.69 12.29 -18.50
CA ASP A 147 17.09 12.18 -18.13
C ASP A 147 17.52 13.28 -17.17
N ASP A 148 18.76 13.13 -16.71
CA ASP A 148 19.40 13.99 -15.71
C ASP A 148 19.53 15.44 -16.20
N VAL A 149 19.81 15.60 -17.49
CA VAL A 149 20.05 16.90 -18.12
C VAL A 149 18.75 17.68 -18.22
N GLU A 150 17.65 17.04 -18.64
CA GLU A 150 16.34 17.68 -18.67
C GLU A 150 15.81 17.97 -17.26
N PHE A 151 16.12 17.11 -16.28
CA PHE A 151 15.79 17.39 -14.88
C PHE A 151 16.47 18.67 -14.41
N ASP A 152 17.79 18.76 -14.56
CA ASP A 152 18.57 19.93 -14.12
C ASP A 152 18.15 21.20 -14.87
N LEU A 153 17.85 21.11 -16.17
CA LEU A 153 17.34 22.24 -16.95
C LEU A 153 16.00 22.75 -16.41
N LYS A 154 15.07 21.86 -16.07
CA LYS A 154 13.78 22.25 -15.47
C LYS A 154 13.94 22.80 -14.06
N VAL A 155 14.87 22.30 -13.26
CA VAL A 155 15.22 22.91 -11.96
C VAL A 155 15.63 24.35 -12.16
N MET A 156 16.59 24.62 -13.05
CA MET A 156 17.07 25.98 -13.32
C MET A 156 15.93 26.91 -13.76
N GLN A 157 15.04 26.43 -14.63
CA GLN A 157 13.87 27.20 -15.07
C GLN A 157 12.90 27.53 -13.91
N LEU A 158 12.67 26.57 -13.01
CA LEU A 158 11.82 26.80 -11.83
C LEU A 158 12.48 27.73 -10.83
N GLU A 159 13.78 27.61 -10.60
CA GLU A 159 14.54 28.52 -9.74
C GLU A 159 14.46 29.95 -10.25
N ALA A 160 14.78 30.19 -11.52
CA ALA A 160 14.70 31.51 -12.15
C ALA A 160 13.27 32.09 -12.09
N LYS A 161 12.26 31.23 -12.29
CA LYS A 161 10.85 31.63 -12.20
C LYS A 161 10.47 32.10 -10.79
N TYR A 162 10.90 31.38 -9.75
CA TYR A 162 10.48 31.66 -8.38
C TYR A 162 11.41 32.59 -7.61
N GLU A 163 12.62 32.86 -8.11
CA GLU A 163 13.60 33.76 -7.51
C GLU A 163 13.02 35.13 -7.19
N HIS A 164 12.26 35.71 -8.13
CA HIS A 164 11.67 37.03 -7.96
C HIS A 164 10.23 37.01 -7.45
N SER A 165 9.45 35.96 -7.77
CA SER A 165 8.03 35.92 -7.39
C SER A 165 7.81 35.44 -5.96
N VAL A 166 8.57 34.43 -5.50
CA VAL A 166 8.40 33.83 -4.17
C VAL A 166 9.77 33.40 -3.59
N PRO A 167 10.61 34.36 -3.14
CA PRO A 167 11.99 34.08 -2.74
C PRO A 167 12.13 33.09 -1.58
N ALA A 168 11.16 33.06 -0.66
CA ALA A 168 11.13 32.08 0.43
C ALA A 168 11.00 30.64 -0.10
N PHE A 169 10.16 30.44 -1.12
CA PHE A 169 10.00 29.15 -1.77
C PHE A 169 11.24 28.77 -2.57
N GLN A 170 11.84 29.71 -3.31
CA GLN A 170 13.07 29.43 -4.05
C GLN A 170 14.17 28.90 -3.12
N ARG A 171 14.42 29.54 -1.98
CA ARG A 171 15.41 29.06 -1.00
C ARG A 171 15.12 27.65 -0.50
N TYR A 172 13.85 27.39 -0.17
CA TYR A 172 13.42 26.05 0.23
C TYR A 172 13.63 25.03 -0.89
N PHE A 173 13.22 25.37 -2.12
CA PHE A 173 13.33 24.51 -3.29
C PHE A 173 14.78 24.15 -3.58
N SER A 174 15.66 25.14 -3.72
CA SER A 174 17.09 24.93 -3.98
C SER A 174 17.77 24.10 -2.91
N SER A 175 17.39 24.26 -1.64
CA SER A 175 17.94 23.46 -0.53
C SER A 175 17.50 21.99 -0.58
N ASN A 176 16.41 21.68 -1.28
CA ASN A 176 15.81 20.34 -1.34
C ASN A 176 15.91 19.67 -2.72
N THR A 177 16.43 20.36 -3.75
CA THR A 177 16.54 19.82 -5.11
C THR A 177 17.32 18.50 -5.16
N SER A 178 18.43 18.39 -4.44
CA SER A 178 19.23 17.16 -4.37
C SER A 178 18.47 15.99 -3.75
N SER A 179 17.70 16.26 -2.69
CA SER A 179 16.81 15.29 -2.06
C SER A 179 15.68 14.88 -3.00
N LEU A 180 15.09 15.82 -3.73
CA LEU A 180 14.04 15.54 -4.70
C LEU A 180 14.54 14.63 -5.82
N LYS A 181 15.73 14.90 -6.34
CA LYS A 181 16.39 14.10 -7.38
C LYS A 181 16.64 12.67 -6.90
N SER A 182 17.31 12.52 -5.76
CA SER A 182 17.74 11.22 -5.21
C SER A 182 16.60 10.36 -4.64
N TYR A 183 15.58 10.96 -4.02
CA TYR A 183 14.52 10.22 -3.33
C TYR A 183 13.21 10.13 -4.12
N VAL A 184 13.00 10.95 -5.14
CA VAL A 184 11.72 10.97 -5.87
C VAL A 184 11.92 10.69 -7.36
N TRP A 185 12.74 11.50 -8.04
CA TRP A 185 12.89 11.37 -9.48
C TRP A 185 13.70 10.12 -9.89
N GLU A 186 14.90 9.90 -9.34
CA GLU A 186 15.72 8.73 -9.69
C GLU A 186 15.02 7.39 -9.40
N PRO A 187 14.35 7.19 -8.24
CA PRO A 187 13.59 5.96 -8.01
C PRO A 187 12.43 5.78 -9.00
N ALA A 188 11.81 6.87 -9.44
CA ALA A 188 10.75 6.81 -10.44
C ALA A 188 11.27 6.37 -11.82
N GLN A 189 12.46 6.83 -12.22
CA GLN A 189 13.09 6.39 -13.47
C GLN A 189 13.49 4.91 -13.45
N LYS A 190 13.72 4.34 -12.26
CA LYS A 190 14.10 2.94 -12.06
C LYS A 190 12.89 2.01 -11.85
N ASP A 191 11.66 2.51 -12.02
CA ASP A 191 10.40 1.81 -11.69
C ASP A 191 10.31 1.32 -10.22
N ILE A 192 11.14 1.87 -9.33
CA ILE A 192 11.11 1.58 -7.88
C ILE A 192 9.94 2.33 -7.24
N ALA A 193 9.64 3.54 -7.73
CA ALA A 193 8.52 4.38 -7.29
C ALA A 193 7.63 4.77 -8.49
N PRO A 194 6.31 5.01 -8.33
CA PRO A 194 5.45 5.30 -9.45
C PRO A 194 5.73 6.73 -9.83
N ILE A 195 5.86 7.00 -11.12
CA ILE A 195 5.94 8.37 -11.66
C ILE A 195 4.76 9.22 -11.16
N ASN A 196 3.62 8.57 -10.93
CA ASN A 196 2.40 9.17 -10.38
C ASN A 196 2.31 9.06 -8.85
N TRP A 197 3.42 9.04 -8.11
CA TRP A 197 3.37 9.14 -6.65
C TRP A 197 2.74 10.47 -6.27
N LYS A 198 1.43 10.45 -6.04
CA LYS A 198 0.70 11.63 -5.60
C LYS A 198 0.88 11.76 -4.10
N ASN A 199 1.26 12.95 -3.66
CA ASN A 199 1.21 13.35 -2.25
C ASN A 199 -0.16 13.04 -1.62
N ASN A 200 -1.22 12.93 -2.43
CA ASN A 200 -2.56 12.53 -2.01
C ASN A 200 -2.61 11.30 -1.08
N ALA A 201 -1.72 10.31 -1.22
CA ALA A 201 -1.72 9.17 -0.29
C ALA A 201 -1.28 9.59 1.12
N CYS A 202 -0.18 10.33 1.21
CA CYS A 202 0.33 10.90 2.46
C CYS A 202 -0.61 11.97 3.02
N GLU A 203 -1.14 12.86 2.17
CA GLU A 203 -2.11 13.89 2.54
C GLU A 203 -3.43 13.27 3.03
N SER A 204 -3.92 12.21 2.38
CA SER A 204 -5.13 11.50 2.83
C SER A 204 -4.93 10.86 4.18
N MET A 205 -3.79 10.18 4.39
CA MET A 205 -3.46 9.61 5.69
C MET A 205 -3.31 10.69 6.77
N ASN A 206 -2.60 11.78 6.46
CA ASN A 206 -2.46 12.92 7.36
C ASN A 206 -3.82 13.54 7.71
N ASN A 207 -4.73 13.63 6.74
CA ASN A 207 -6.08 14.12 6.97
C ASN A 207 -6.89 13.18 7.87
N ILE A 208 -6.84 11.86 7.62
CA ILE A 208 -7.47 10.85 8.49
C ILE A 208 -6.92 10.96 9.92
N LEU A 209 -5.61 11.13 10.07
CA LEU A 209 -4.98 11.30 11.37
C LEU A 209 -5.47 12.56 12.08
N LYS A 210 -5.45 13.70 11.38
CA LYS A 210 -5.94 15.00 11.90
C LYS A 210 -7.40 14.92 12.33
N LEU A 211 -8.26 14.29 11.52
CA LEU A 211 -9.66 14.08 11.86
C LEU A 211 -9.81 13.13 13.06
N SER A 212 -9.03 12.05 13.13
CA SER A 212 -9.11 11.08 14.23
C SER A 212 -8.67 11.66 15.59
N THR A 213 -7.84 12.70 15.59
CA THR A 213 -7.40 13.42 16.78
C THR A 213 -8.16 14.73 17.01
N ASN A 214 -9.14 15.06 16.16
CA ASN A 214 -9.82 16.36 16.16
C ASN A 214 -8.86 17.54 16.15
N TRP A 215 -7.72 17.41 15.44
CA TRP A 215 -6.65 18.40 15.36
C TRP A 215 -6.01 18.78 16.72
N LYS A 216 -6.22 17.96 17.76
CA LYS A 216 -5.66 18.19 19.10
C LYS A 216 -4.43 17.32 19.33
N ALA A 217 -3.50 17.82 20.14
CA ALA A 217 -2.42 17.01 20.69
C ALA A 217 -3.01 15.88 21.55
N VAL A 218 -2.50 14.68 21.36
CA VAL A 218 -2.90 13.46 22.08
C VAL A 218 -1.68 12.84 22.75
N LYS A 219 -1.90 12.14 23.88
CA LYS A 219 -0.82 11.39 24.53
C LYS A 219 -0.35 10.29 23.59
N LEU A 220 0.93 9.94 23.66
CA LEU A 220 1.52 8.93 22.77
C LEU A 220 0.77 7.58 22.80
N PRO A 221 0.33 7.03 23.95
CA PRO A 221 -0.47 5.80 23.96
C PRO A 221 -1.79 5.92 23.19
N ASP A 222 -2.53 7.02 23.39
CA ASP A 222 -3.80 7.27 22.69
C ASP A 222 -3.58 7.41 21.17
N LEU A 223 -2.46 8.01 20.77
CA LEU A 223 -2.08 8.12 19.36
C LEU A 223 -1.75 6.75 18.76
N ILE A 224 -1.02 5.89 19.50
CA ILE A 224 -0.72 4.52 19.08
C ILE A 224 -2.02 3.74 18.88
N ASP A 225 -2.97 3.82 19.81
CA ASP A 225 -4.27 3.14 19.69
C ASP A 225 -5.09 3.64 18.49
N LYS A 226 -5.06 4.95 18.22
CA LYS A 226 -5.72 5.53 17.04
C LYS A 226 -5.07 5.08 15.74
N LEU A 227 -3.74 5.08 15.66
CA LEU A 227 -2.99 4.57 14.53
C LEU A 227 -3.29 3.09 14.28
N HIS A 228 -3.29 2.29 15.34
CA HIS A 228 -3.66 0.88 15.26
C HIS A 228 -5.08 0.70 14.69
N LYS A 229 -6.07 1.46 15.18
CA LYS A 229 -7.44 1.44 14.66
C LYS A 229 -7.50 1.81 13.17
N ILE A 230 -6.78 2.84 12.73
CA ILE A 230 -6.74 3.26 11.33
C ILE A 230 -6.18 2.14 10.46
N VAL A 231 -5.05 1.55 10.86
CA VAL A 231 -4.42 0.43 10.14
C VAL A 231 -5.36 -0.78 10.07
N GLN A 232 -6.05 -1.10 11.17
CA GLN A 232 -7.07 -2.17 11.18
C GLN A 232 -8.22 -1.90 10.21
N LEU A 233 -8.69 -0.66 10.09
CA LEU A 233 -9.71 -0.28 9.11
C LEU A 233 -9.19 -0.44 7.68
N GLN A 234 -7.96 -0.04 7.39
CA GLN A 234 -7.36 -0.23 6.07
C GLN A 234 -7.25 -1.71 5.70
N TYR A 235 -6.83 -2.58 6.63
CA TYR A 235 -6.81 -4.02 6.39
C TYR A 235 -8.21 -4.59 6.16
N ARG A 236 -9.23 -4.11 6.89
CA ARG A 236 -10.62 -4.51 6.65
C ARG A 236 -11.10 -4.09 5.26
N ASP A 237 -10.72 -2.91 4.79
CA ASP A 237 -11.09 -2.42 3.48
C ASP A 237 -10.36 -3.15 2.35
N ILE A 238 -9.08 -3.47 2.52
CA ILE A 238 -8.34 -4.37 1.60
C ILE A 238 -9.02 -5.73 1.53
N ARG A 239 -9.36 -6.32 2.70
CA ARG A 239 -10.07 -7.59 2.77
C ARG A 239 -11.40 -7.52 2.04
N ARG A 240 -12.20 -6.48 2.25
CA ARG A 240 -13.46 -6.27 1.54
C ARG A 240 -13.24 -6.18 0.03
N ALA A 241 -12.24 -5.42 -0.42
CA ALA A 241 -11.89 -5.31 -1.83
C ALA A 241 -11.51 -6.67 -2.45
N LEU A 242 -10.75 -7.50 -1.71
CA LEU A 242 -10.44 -8.87 -2.12
C LEU A 242 -11.69 -9.76 -2.28
N HIS A 243 -12.80 -9.43 -1.62
CA HIS A 243 -14.08 -10.12 -1.78
C HIS A 243 -15.02 -9.46 -2.80
N GLY A 244 -14.58 -8.41 -3.50
CA GLY A 244 -15.45 -7.60 -4.35
C GLY A 244 -16.54 -6.87 -3.56
N GLN A 245 -16.25 -6.47 -2.32
CA GLN A 245 -17.16 -5.75 -1.43
C GLN A 245 -16.56 -4.42 -0.97
N GLY A 246 -17.41 -3.53 -0.43
CA GLY A 246 -17.00 -2.24 0.12
C GLY A 246 -16.83 -1.15 -0.93
N ASN A 247 -16.14 -0.07 -0.56
CA ASN A 247 -15.97 1.12 -1.40
C ASN A 247 -14.73 1.06 -2.30
N TYR A 248 -13.91 0.02 -2.16
CA TYR A 248 -12.65 -0.13 -2.89
C TYR A 248 -12.72 -1.35 -3.80
N ALA A 249 -12.11 -1.23 -4.98
CA ALA A 249 -11.99 -2.31 -5.95
C ALA A 249 -10.52 -2.62 -6.22
N LEU A 250 -10.22 -3.87 -6.54
CA LEU A 250 -8.89 -4.27 -6.99
C LEU A 250 -8.59 -3.64 -8.36
N ALA A 251 -7.36 -3.16 -8.52
CA ALA A 251 -6.86 -2.75 -9.83
C ALA A 251 -6.98 -3.90 -10.84
N PRO A 252 -7.12 -3.65 -12.16
CA PRO A 252 -7.34 -4.69 -13.16
C PRO A 252 -6.33 -5.85 -13.09
N TRP A 253 -5.04 -5.55 -12.90
CA TRP A 253 -3.97 -6.53 -12.78
C TRP A 253 -4.04 -7.38 -11.50
N ALA A 254 -4.67 -6.86 -10.43
CA ALA A 254 -4.82 -7.53 -9.15
C ALA A 254 -6.13 -8.34 -9.05
N ARG A 255 -7.04 -8.26 -10.03
CA ARG A 255 -8.33 -8.98 -10.00
C ARG A 255 -8.19 -10.50 -9.85
N LYS A 256 -7.08 -11.07 -10.31
CA LYS A 256 -6.76 -12.50 -10.11
C LYS A 256 -6.59 -12.90 -8.64
N LEU A 257 -6.33 -11.95 -7.75
CA LEU A 257 -6.23 -12.16 -6.30
C LEU A 257 -7.61 -12.08 -5.62
N GLN A 258 -8.67 -11.76 -6.35
CA GLN A 258 -10.01 -11.67 -5.81
C GLN A 258 -10.50 -13.07 -5.38
N VAL A 259 -10.97 -13.18 -4.15
CA VAL A 259 -11.54 -14.40 -3.61
C VAL A 259 -13.06 -14.26 -3.58
N ILE A 260 -13.74 -15.09 -4.38
CA ILE A 260 -15.20 -15.14 -4.43
C ILE A 260 -15.75 -15.33 -3.01
N LYS A 261 -16.74 -14.52 -2.62
CA LYS A 261 -17.33 -14.51 -1.27
C LYS A 261 -17.77 -15.89 -0.80
N VAL A 262 -18.31 -16.72 -1.71
CA VAL A 262 -18.75 -18.09 -1.41
C VAL A 262 -17.57 -18.95 -0.97
N VAL A 263 -16.46 -18.91 -1.72
CA VAL A 263 -15.22 -19.64 -1.41
C VAL A 263 -14.61 -19.15 -0.09
N TRP A 264 -14.67 -17.85 0.18
CA TRP A 264 -14.23 -17.30 1.45
C TRP A 264 -15.11 -17.76 2.62
N SER A 265 -16.43 -17.71 2.45
CA SER A 265 -17.41 -18.05 3.49
C SER A 265 -17.36 -19.53 3.85
N SER A 266 -17.16 -20.42 2.87
CA SER A 266 -17.02 -21.86 3.12
C SER A 266 -15.76 -22.19 3.93
N LYS A 267 -14.67 -21.45 3.72
CA LYS A 267 -13.45 -21.56 4.53
C LYS A 267 -13.64 -21.01 5.96
N CYS A 268 -14.48 -20.00 6.17
CA CYS A 268 -14.77 -19.47 7.50
C CYS A 268 -15.80 -20.28 8.29
N ALA A 269 -16.81 -20.86 7.63
CA ALA A 269 -17.93 -21.53 8.29
C ALA A 269 -17.54 -22.85 8.98
N LYS A 270 -16.51 -23.55 8.47
CA LYS A 270 -16.03 -24.81 9.07
C LYS A 270 -15.53 -24.67 10.52
N LYS A 271 -15.20 -23.46 11.00
CA LYS A 271 -14.64 -23.24 12.35
C LYS A 271 -15.66 -22.97 13.46
N VAL A 272 -16.93 -22.70 13.16
CA VAL A 272 -17.92 -22.37 14.21
C VAL A 272 -18.47 -23.61 14.92
N TYR A 273 -18.37 -24.79 14.31
CA TYR A 273 -18.91 -26.04 14.89
C TYR A 273 -17.95 -26.76 15.84
N GLU A 274 -16.65 -26.45 15.84
CA GLU A 274 -15.67 -27.16 16.69
C GLU A 274 -15.44 -26.49 18.06
N PHE A 275 -15.99 -25.29 18.30
CA PHE A 275 -15.75 -24.52 19.53
C PHE A 275 -16.87 -24.62 20.59
N LYS A 276 -17.84 -25.53 20.42
CA LYS A 276 -18.96 -25.74 21.36
C LYS A 276 -18.94 -27.08 22.11
N GLN A 277 -17.80 -27.78 22.15
CA GLN A 277 -17.65 -29.05 22.88
C GLN A 277 -16.47 -29.09 23.88
N THR A 278 -16.25 -27.99 24.60
CA THR A 278 -15.47 -27.97 25.85
C THR A 278 -16.24 -27.24 26.93
#